data_AF-A0A6P0JPY2-F1
#
_entry.id   AF-A0A6P0JPY2-F1
#
_cell.length_a   1.000
_cell.length_b   1.000
_cell.length_c   1.000
_cell.angle_alpha   90.00
_cell.angle_beta   90.00
_cell.angle_gamma   90.00
#
_symmetry.space_group_name_H-M   'P 1'
#
loop_
_entity.id
_entity.type
_entity.pdbx_description
1 polymer ?
#
loop_
_entity_poly.entity_id
_entity_poly.type
_entity_poly.pdbx_seq_one_letter_code
_entity_poly.pdbx_strand_id
1 'polypeptide(L)'
;MKLSSLCLMLVGTAILGFIPLTLSQPQPSQPSRNNYPAQEKASFVDSCAQENDARFRAICECTFNQIQDTYSYEEYQNILQQLRNGDDLPEAVVEMIRDCRAEVNSNRP
;
A
#
# COMPACT_ATOMS: atom_id res chain seq x y z
N MET A 1 -13.52 5.42 -43.03
CA MET A 1 -13.05 6.40 -44.04
C MET A 1 -14.09 7.51 -44.20
N LYS A 2 -13.66 8.77 -44.05
CA LYS A 2 -14.30 10.10 -44.31
C LYS A 2 -13.86 11.02 -43.15
N LEU A 3 -12.74 11.75 -43.20
CA LEU A 3 -12.38 12.94 -44.02
C LEU A 3 -13.41 14.08 -43.95
N SER A 4 -13.13 15.04 -43.08
CA SER A 4 -13.42 16.49 -43.15
C SER A 4 -13.03 17.08 -41.79
N SER A 5 -12.39 18.24 -41.64
CA SER A 5 -11.98 19.26 -42.59
C SER A 5 -10.91 20.11 -41.90
N LEU A 6 -10.08 20.74 -42.72
CA LEU A 6 -9.01 21.67 -42.37
C LEU A 6 -9.46 22.76 -41.37
N CYS A 7 -8.66 22.98 -40.33
CA CYS A 7 -8.37 24.33 -39.86
C CYS A 7 -6.86 24.48 -39.76
N LEU A 8 -6.31 24.75 -40.93
CA LEU A 8 -4.97 25.26 -41.15
C LEU A 8 -4.95 26.70 -40.59
N MET A 9 -4.50 26.86 -39.35
CA MET A 9 -4.17 28.17 -38.78
C MET A 9 -2.68 28.20 -38.46
N LEU A 10 -1.90 28.41 -39.53
CA LEU A 10 -0.57 29.00 -39.45
C LEU A 10 -0.77 30.50 -39.20
N VAL A 11 -0.65 30.94 -37.96
CA VAL A 11 -0.28 32.33 -37.64
C VAL A 11 0.74 32.27 -36.52
N GLY A 12 1.99 32.56 -36.89
CA GLY A 12 3.07 32.70 -35.94
C GLY A 12 2.89 33.94 -35.08
N THR A 13 3.02 33.77 -33.77
CA THR A 13 3.49 34.80 -32.86
C THR A 13 4.25 34.09 -31.75
N ALA A 14 5.56 34.37 -31.71
CA ALA A 14 6.40 34.05 -30.56
C ALA A 14 5.83 34.76 -29.33
N ILE A 15 5.31 33.99 -28.37
CA ILE A 15 5.12 34.46 -27.00
C ILE A 15 5.91 33.51 -26.12
N LEU A 16 7.07 34.00 -25.68
CA LEU A 16 7.88 33.42 -24.61
C LEU A 16 7.01 33.37 -23.35
N GLY A 17 6.48 32.18 -23.06
CA GLY A 17 5.59 31.95 -21.93
C GLY A 17 5.20 30.48 -21.84
N PHE A 18 6.19 29.60 -21.71
CA PHE A 18 5.96 28.23 -21.28
C PHE A 18 5.41 28.28 -19.86
N ILE A 19 4.08 28.33 -19.73
CA ILE A 19 3.41 27.92 -18.49
C ILE A 19 3.47 26.39 -18.53
N PRO A 20 4.28 25.71 -17.70
CA PRO A 20 4.11 24.29 -17.55
C PRO A 20 2.73 24.08 -16.94
N LEU A 21 1.81 23.52 -17.72
CA LEU A 21 0.62 22.88 -17.20
C LEU A 21 1.12 21.71 -16.34
N THR A 22 1.42 21.98 -15.07
CA THR A 22 1.60 20.93 -14.08
C THR A 22 0.21 20.32 -13.89
N LEU A 23 -0.06 19.24 -14.63
CA LEU A 23 -1.05 18.26 -14.23
C LEU A 23 -0.70 17.86 -12.80
N SER A 24 -1.47 18.35 -11.83
CA SER A 24 -1.50 17.78 -10.49
C SER A 24 -2.04 16.35 -10.63
N GLN A 25 -1.17 15.42 -11.00
CA GLN A 25 -1.44 14.01 -10.85
C GLN A 25 -1.73 13.80 -9.36
N PRO A 26 -2.80 13.07 -8.98
CA PRO A 26 -2.99 12.63 -7.62
C PRO A 26 -1.71 11.92 -7.18
N GLN A 27 -0.93 12.56 -6.32
CA GLN A 27 0.26 11.95 -5.76
C GLN A 27 -0.24 10.78 -4.92
N PRO A 28 0.25 9.54 -5.14
CA PRO A 28 -0.08 8.44 -4.26
C PRO A 28 0.35 8.86 -2.86
N SER A 29 -0.62 9.04 -1.96
CA SER A 29 -0.36 9.35 -0.56
C SER A 29 0.55 8.25 -0.03
N GLN A 30 1.82 8.57 0.26
CA GLN A 30 2.70 7.58 0.88
C GLN A 30 2.08 7.17 2.23
N PRO A 31 2.06 5.87 2.55
CA PRO A 31 1.68 5.40 3.86
C PRO A 31 2.55 6.09 4.91
N SER A 32 1.95 6.97 5.72
CA SER A 32 2.66 7.47 6.89
C SER A 32 2.49 6.45 8.01
N ARG A 33 3.60 5.89 8.49
CA ARG A 33 3.67 4.97 9.65
C ARG A 33 2.86 5.48 10.87
N ASN A 34 2.66 6.79 10.99
CA ASN A 34 1.94 7.46 12.09
C ASN A 34 0.40 7.43 12.03
N ASN A 35 -0.24 6.88 11.00
CA ASN A 35 -1.70 6.97 10.86
C ASN A 35 -2.49 5.78 11.45
N TYR A 36 -1.80 4.77 12.00
CA TYR A 36 -2.49 3.64 12.62
C TYR A 36 -2.84 3.96 14.08
N PRO A 37 -4.05 3.57 14.55
CA PRO A 37 -4.37 3.63 15.97
C PRO A 37 -3.35 2.86 16.81
N ALA A 38 -3.02 3.38 17.99
CA ALA A 38 -2.01 2.78 18.86
C ALA A 38 -2.31 1.31 19.26
N GLN A 39 -3.59 0.95 19.30
CA GLN A 39 -4.03 -0.40 19.66
C GLN A 39 -4.01 -1.39 18.49
N GLU A 40 -3.88 -0.90 17.25
CA GLU A 40 -4.07 -1.73 16.05
C GLU A 40 -3.04 -2.87 15.98
N LYS A 41 -1.78 -2.57 16.34
CA LYS A 41 -0.72 -3.58 16.39
C LYS A 41 -1.05 -4.70 17.38
N ALA A 42 -1.52 -4.35 18.57
CA ALA A 42 -1.85 -5.33 19.60
C ALA A 42 -3.01 -6.21 19.13
N SER A 43 -4.08 -5.60 18.63
CA SER A 43 -5.25 -6.33 18.11
C SER A 43 -4.89 -7.26 16.94
N PHE A 44 -4.04 -6.82 16.01
CA PHE A 44 -3.55 -7.66 14.92
C PHE A 44 -2.75 -8.85 15.44
N VAL A 45 -1.77 -8.60 16.32
CA VAL A 45 -0.88 -9.64 16.85
C VAL A 45 -1.68 -10.68 17.64
N ASP A 46 -2.61 -10.24 18.47
CA ASP A 46 -3.45 -11.13 19.28
C ASP A 46 -4.39 -11.97 18.40
N SER A 47 -4.87 -11.42 17.28
CA SER A 47 -5.70 -12.15 16.32
C SER A 47 -4.89 -13.12 15.45
N CYS A 48 -3.64 -12.77 15.15
CA CYS A 48 -2.75 -13.54 14.29
C CYS A 48 -2.08 -14.71 15.03
N ALA A 49 -1.63 -14.49 16.26
CA ALA A 49 -0.96 -15.51 17.08
C ALA A 49 -1.98 -16.37 17.84
N GLN A 50 -2.93 -17.01 17.13
CA GLN A 50 -4.06 -17.77 17.71
C GLN A 50 -3.69 -18.68 18.91
N GLU A 51 -2.47 -19.20 18.93
CA GLU A 51 -1.85 -19.80 20.11
C GLU A 51 -0.71 -18.87 20.56
N ASN A 52 -0.62 -18.58 21.86
CA ASN A 52 0.39 -17.70 22.51
C ASN A 52 1.87 -18.14 22.34
N ASP A 53 2.19 -18.84 21.27
CA ASP A 53 3.52 -19.21 20.84
C ASP A 53 4.31 -17.95 20.43
N ALA A 54 5.43 -17.74 21.11
CA ALA A 54 6.30 -16.59 20.93
C ALA A 54 6.83 -16.46 19.49
N ARG A 55 7.00 -17.57 18.76
CA ARG A 55 7.42 -17.55 17.36
C ARG A 55 6.33 -16.99 16.47
N PHE A 56 5.08 -17.43 16.63
CA PHE A 56 3.96 -16.87 15.87
C PHE A 56 3.78 -15.39 16.19
N ARG A 57 3.88 -15.03 17.48
CA ARG A 57 3.85 -13.62 17.90
C ARG A 57 4.91 -12.77 17.20
N ALA A 58 6.16 -13.24 17.13
CA ALA A 58 7.24 -12.55 16.43
C ALA A 58 6.98 -12.39 14.92
N ILE A 59 6.43 -13.42 14.27
CA ILE A 59 6.04 -13.35 12.85
C ILE A 59 4.92 -12.32 12.64
N CYS A 60 3.90 -12.32 13.51
CA CYS A 60 2.79 -11.37 13.44
C CYS A 60 3.26 -9.93 13.67
N GLU A 61 4.13 -9.70 14.65
CA GLU A 61 4.71 -8.37 14.91
C GLU A 61 5.55 -7.87 13.73
N CYS A 62 6.36 -8.74 13.12
CA CYS A 62 7.11 -8.41 11.91
C CYS A 62 6.18 -8.06 10.74
N THR A 63 5.17 -8.90 10.49
CA THR A 63 4.22 -8.72 9.38
C THR A 63 3.47 -7.40 9.52
N PHE A 64 3.00 -7.06 10.73
CA PHE A 64 2.32 -5.80 10.97
C PHE A 64 3.20 -4.58 10.69
N ASN A 65 4.48 -4.63 11.07
CA ASN A 65 5.40 -3.53 10.77
C ASN A 65 5.55 -3.33 9.26
N GLN A 66 5.67 -4.41 8.48
CA GLN A 66 5.76 -4.32 7.03
C GLN A 66 4.46 -3.81 6.39
N ILE A 67 3.30 -4.24 6.91
CA ILE A 67 2.00 -3.73 6.49
C ILE A 67 1.93 -2.22 6.75
N GLN A 68 2.30 -1.77 7.94
CA GLN A 68 2.25 -0.34 8.31
C GLN A 68 3.21 0.52 7.47
N ASP A 69 4.32 -0.06 7.00
CA ASP A 69 5.28 0.61 6.12
C ASP A 69 4.80 0.68 4.66
N THR A 70 3.90 -0.22 4.26
CA THR A 70 3.48 -0.38 2.85
C THR A 70 2.06 0.11 2.57
N TYR A 71 1.17 0.05 3.55
CA TYR A 71 -0.24 0.40 3.42
C TYR A 71 -0.60 1.53 4.36
N SER A 72 -1.40 2.47 3.88
CA SER A 72 -2.10 3.39 4.75
C SER A 72 -3.12 2.65 5.61
N TYR A 73 -3.55 3.27 6.71
CA TYR A 73 -4.55 2.67 7.58
C TYR A 73 -5.87 2.38 6.83
N GLU A 74 -6.29 3.23 5.89
CA GLU A 74 -7.49 3.02 5.07
C GLU A 74 -7.35 1.78 4.17
N GLU A 75 -6.22 1.63 3.47
CA GLU A 75 -5.94 0.46 2.65
C GLU A 75 -5.90 -0.82 3.47
N TYR A 76 -5.30 -0.77 4.66
CA TYR A 76 -5.32 -1.89 5.59
C TYR A 76 -6.73 -2.27 6.05
N GLN A 77 -7.59 -1.29 6.38
CA GLN A 77 -8.99 -1.56 6.71
C GLN A 77 -9.74 -2.20 5.54
N ASN A 78 -9.45 -1.80 4.30
CA ASN A 78 -10.02 -2.43 3.10
C ASN A 78 -9.56 -3.89 2.97
N ILE A 79 -8.28 -4.20 3.22
CA ILE A 79 -7.76 -5.57 3.23
C ILE A 79 -8.46 -6.41 4.32
N LEU A 80 -8.66 -5.86 5.52
CA LEU A 80 -9.39 -6.56 6.60
C LEU A 80 -10.85 -6.83 6.24
N GLN A 81 -11.52 -5.89 5.57
CA GLN A 81 -12.90 -6.05 5.10
C GLN A 81 -13.00 -7.16 4.05
N GLN A 82 -12.09 -7.20 3.08
CA GLN A 82 -12.01 -8.27 2.08
C GLN A 82 -11.85 -9.64 2.74
N LEU A 83 -10.91 -9.76 3.69
CA LEU A 83 -10.71 -11.01 4.42
C LEU A 83 -11.97 -11.45 5.20
N ARG A 84 -12.69 -10.51 5.82
CA ARG A 84 -13.95 -10.79 6.52
C ARG A 84 -15.06 -11.24 5.57
N ASN A 85 -15.03 -10.80 4.33
CA ASN A 85 -15.96 -11.23 3.28
C ASN A 85 -15.59 -12.60 2.69
N GLY A 86 -14.45 -13.17 3.10
CA GLY A 86 -13.96 -14.46 2.62
C GLY A 86 -13.06 -14.38 1.39
N ASP A 87 -12.64 -13.17 1.01
CA ASP A 87 -11.64 -12.98 -0.05
C ASP A 87 -10.23 -13.39 0.45
N ASP A 88 -9.37 -13.78 -0.49
CA ASP A 88 -7.97 -14.07 -0.20
C ASP A 88 -7.19 -12.80 0.17
N LEU A 89 -6.11 -12.98 0.94
CA LEU A 89 -5.17 -11.89 1.20
C LEU A 89 -4.47 -11.45 -0.11
N PRO A 90 -4.16 -10.15 -0.26
CA PRO A 90 -3.32 -9.69 -1.37
C PRO A 90 -1.97 -10.44 -1.37
N GLU A 91 -1.47 -10.82 -2.55
CA GLU A 91 -0.21 -11.57 -2.65
C GLU A 91 0.94 -10.86 -1.94
N ALA A 92 1.01 -9.53 -2.02
CA ALA A 92 2.01 -8.74 -1.30
C ALA A 92 1.97 -8.96 0.23
N VAL A 93 0.78 -9.11 0.83
CA VAL A 93 0.65 -9.42 2.26
C VAL A 93 1.09 -10.86 2.55
N VAL A 94 0.81 -11.80 1.64
CA VAL A 94 1.27 -13.19 1.75
C VAL A 94 2.80 -13.26 1.68
N GLU A 95 3.42 -12.49 0.80
CA GLU A 95 4.89 -12.36 0.69
C GLU A 95 5.49 -11.79 1.97
N MET A 96 4.90 -10.72 2.54
CA MET A 96 5.33 -10.19 3.85
C MET A 96 5.33 -11.26 4.95
N ILE A 97 4.29 -12.11 5.00
CA ILE A 97 4.21 -13.21 5.97
C ILE A 97 5.33 -14.24 5.74
N ARG A 98 5.63 -14.57 4.47
CA ARG A 98 6.71 -15.52 4.12
C ARG A 98 8.07 -14.96 4.51
N ASP A 99 8.32 -13.68 4.23
CA ASP A 99 9.58 -12.99 4.54
C ASP A 99 9.79 -12.90 6.05
N CYS A 100 8.77 -12.47 6.80
CA CYS A 100 8.83 -12.42 8.25
C CYS A 100 9.03 -13.80 8.88
N ARG A 101 8.42 -14.86 8.32
CA ARG A 101 8.66 -16.23 8.77
C ARG A 101 10.11 -16.65 8.51
N ALA A 102 10.68 -16.32 7.36
CA ALA A 102 12.07 -16.61 7.05
C ALA A 102 13.01 -15.87 8.02
N GLU A 103 12.80 -14.58 8.23
CA GLU A 103 13.59 -13.74 9.14
C GLU A 103 13.57 -14.28 10.58
N VAL A 104 12.39 -14.57 11.12
CA VAL A 104 12.25 -15.11 12.48
C VAL A 104 12.94 -16.47 12.63
N ASN A 105 12.93 -17.30 11.59
CA ASN A 105 13.64 -18.59 11.63
C ASN A 105 15.16 -18.42 11.54
N SER A 106 15.65 -17.44 10.79
CA SER A 106 17.07 -17.14 10.63
C SER A 106 17.69 -16.47 11.87
N ASN A 107 16.91 -15.69 12.62
CA ASN A 107 17.35 -15.01 13.84
C ASN A 107 17.22 -15.87 15.12
N ARG A 108 16.94 -17.17 14.97
CA ARG A 108 16.89 -18.11 16.10
C ARG A 108 18.31 -18.52 16.50
N PRO A 109 18.74 -18.31 17.77
CA PRO A 109 20.00 -18.85 18.27
C PRO A 109 20.00 -20.37 18.38
#